data_AF-A0A9P6RF19-F1
#
_entry.id   AF-A0A9P6RF19-F1
#
_cell.length_a   1.000
_cell.length_b   1.000
_cell.length_c   1.000
_cell.angle_alpha   90.00
_cell.angle_beta   90.00
_cell.angle_gamma   90.00
#
_symmetry.space_group_name_H-M   'P 1'
#
loop_
_entity.id
_entity.type
_entity.pdbx_description
1 polymer ?
#
loop_
_entity_poly.entity_id
_entity_poly.type
_entity_poly.pdbx_seq_one_letter_code
_entity_poly.pdbx_strand_id
1 'polypeptide(L)'
;MTLGRMQVVKNILPPKADTQKHYHLCNKIVASVHSTIMTCTGLYLLLTVDWSKNDISTYKTALTPFLVGLELGYLTQDTAFEFYQRAKFGVGSNLILFHHVSVILGSVYYLYALTINNPGPYFIGMLSLMNMSTPILHFRWILQSNGRTFVNSRLKRFIDTALMVTYFWCRIFGNWWMGVAIGAKLGMAWYEAPFHIGKKFTITTTTMFFMNVVWWLILAKQWLRSVNSFYFTKKVTKKSE
;
A
#
# COMPACT_ATOMS: atom_id res chain seq x y z
N MET A 1 8.53 31.36 31.79
CA MET A 1 8.32 29.97 31.34
C MET A 1 7.90 29.99 29.88
N THR A 2 8.85 30.39 29.03
CA THR A 2 8.54 31.07 27.76
C THR A 2 9.50 30.55 26.69
N LEU A 3 8.93 30.19 25.54
CA LEU A 3 9.53 30.11 24.20
C LEU A 3 10.75 29.19 23.94
N GLY A 4 11.46 28.66 24.93
CA GLY A 4 12.75 27.98 24.72
C GLY A 4 12.68 26.61 24.02
N ARG A 5 11.55 25.89 24.09
CA ARG A 5 11.44 24.52 23.54
C ARG A 5 11.03 24.44 22.06
N MET A 6 10.49 25.51 21.47
CA MET A 6 10.10 25.52 20.04
C MET A 6 11.21 26.03 19.10
N GLN A 7 12.29 26.60 19.63
CA GLN A 7 13.31 27.25 18.81
C GLN A 7 14.42 26.29 18.35
N VAL A 8 14.64 25.19 19.08
CA VAL A 8 15.68 24.19 18.74
C VAL A 8 15.33 23.37 17.50
N VAL A 9 14.03 23.26 17.15
CA VAL A 9 13.57 22.52 15.95
C VAL A 9 13.68 23.37 14.68
N LYS A 10 13.77 24.70 14.79
CA LYS A 10 13.75 25.62 13.63
C LYS A 10 15.08 25.79 12.88
N ASN A 11 16.20 25.28 13.41
CA ASN A 11 17.53 25.67 12.92
C ASN A 11 18.28 24.64 12.06
N ILE A 12 17.64 23.61 11.50
CA ILE A 12 18.35 22.59 10.70
C ILE A 12 17.90 22.49 9.23
N LEU A 13 16.75 23.04 8.83
CA LEU A 13 16.30 23.07 7.42
C LEU A 13 15.42 24.30 7.14
N PRO A 14 15.36 24.81 5.89
CA PRO A 14 14.58 26.01 5.56
C PRO A 14 13.08 25.84 5.89
N PRO A 15 12.34 26.93 6.19
CA PRO A 15 10.94 26.88 6.68
C PRO A 15 9.94 26.17 5.73
N LYS A 16 10.25 26.11 4.43
CA LYS A 16 9.47 25.32 3.46
C LYS A 16 9.61 23.80 3.67
N ALA A 17 10.77 23.33 4.12
CA ALA A 17 11.01 21.91 4.37
C ALA A 17 10.24 21.39 5.60
N ASP A 18 10.01 22.25 6.60
CA ASP A 18 9.26 21.89 7.81
C ASP A 18 7.75 21.78 7.53
N THR A 19 7.21 22.75 6.78
CA THR A 19 5.80 22.72 6.34
C THR A 19 5.49 21.56 5.40
N GLN A 20 6.39 21.22 4.48
CA GLN A 20 6.24 20.06 3.60
C GLN A 20 6.29 18.74 4.41
N LYS A 21 7.25 18.60 5.33
CA LYS A 21 7.35 17.39 6.18
C LYS A 21 6.12 17.20 7.05
N HIS A 22 5.62 18.27 7.66
CA HIS A 22 4.39 18.23 8.45
C HIS A 22 3.19 17.80 7.59
N TYR A 23 3.05 18.37 6.40
CA TYR A 23 1.99 18.00 5.45
C TYR A 23 2.06 16.49 5.08
N HIS A 24 3.26 15.99 4.80
CA HIS A 24 3.47 14.56 4.54
C HIS A 24 3.13 13.67 5.73
N LEU A 25 3.49 14.09 6.95
CA LEU A 25 3.18 13.35 8.15
C LEU A 25 1.67 13.23 8.35
N CYS A 26 0.93 14.32 8.22
CA CYS A 26 -0.53 14.31 8.32
C CYS A 26 -1.17 13.37 7.31
N ASN A 27 -0.75 13.43 6.03
CA ASN A 27 -1.28 12.52 5.01
C ASN A 27 -0.96 11.05 5.32
N LYS A 28 0.25 10.77 5.82
CA LYS A 28 0.65 9.39 6.20
C LYS A 28 -0.10 8.87 7.41
N ILE A 29 -0.50 9.72 8.35
CA ILE A 29 -1.35 9.32 9.48
C ILE A 29 -2.71 8.89 8.94
N VAL A 30 -3.37 9.71 8.11
CA VAL A 30 -4.66 9.38 7.49
C VAL A 30 -4.57 8.09 6.70
N ALA A 31 -3.55 7.96 5.86
CA ALA A 31 -3.32 6.76 5.08
C ALA A 31 -3.02 5.50 5.93
N SER A 32 -2.36 5.66 7.08
CA SER A 32 -2.13 4.55 8.01
C SER A 32 -3.42 4.11 8.71
N VAL A 33 -4.29 5.06 9.08
CA VAL A 33 -5.60 4.77 9.66
C VAL A 33 -6.48 4.05 8.63
N HIS A 34 -6.60 4.60 7.42
CA HIS A 34 -7.32 3.97 6.30
C HIS A 34 -6.85 2.54 6.06
N SER A 35 -5.55 2.36 5.86
CA SER A 35 -5.00 1.05 5.56
C SER A 35 -5.14 0.04 6.69
N THR A 36 -5.11 0.48 7.94
CA THR A 36 -5.38 -0.39 9.10
C THR A 36 -6.84 -0.85 9.11
N ILE A 37 -7.79 0.06 8.90
CA ILE A 37 -9.22 -0.28 8.80
C ILE A 37 -9.45 -1.27 7.66
N MET A 38 -8.94 -0.99 6.45
CA MET A 38 -9.04 -1.87 5.29
C MET A 38 -8.43 -3.25 5.55
N THR A 39 -7.30 -3.32 6.24
CA THR A 39 -6.64 -4.60 6.55
C THR A 39 -7.46 -5.43 7.52
N CYS A 40 -7.91 -4.85 8.63
CA CYS A 40 -8.67 -5.58 9.65
C CYS A 40 -10.02 -6.06 9.12
N THR A 41 -10.73 -5.20 8.39
CA THR A 41 -12.03 -5.54 7.79
C THR A 41 -11.90 -6.51 6.62
N GLY A 42 -10.84 -6.39 5.81
CA GLY A 42 -10.49 -7.34 4.76
C GLY A 42 -10.17 -8.73 5.31
N LEU A 43 -9.37 -8.81 6.39
CA LEU A 43 -9.10 -10.06 7.11
C LEU A 43 -10.40 -10.66 7.65
N TYR A 44 -11.24 -9.85 8.30
CA TYR A 44 -12.54 -10.31 8.78
C TYR A 44 -13.39 -10.91 7.65
N LEU A 45 -13.47 -10.23 6.49
CA LEU A 45 -14.19 -10.78 5.34
C LEU A 45 -13.62 -12.13 4.92
N LEU A 46 -12.31 -12.26 4.78
CA LEU A 46 -11.65 -13.50 4.37
C LEU A 46 -11.88 -14.65 5.34
N LEU A 47 -11.88 -14.37 6.65
CA LEU A 47 -12.14 -15.34 7.70
C LEU A 47 -13.62 -15.76 7.78
N THR A 48 -14.53 -14.93 7.26
CA THR A 48 -15.99 -15.14 7.30
C THR A 48 -16.59 -15.42 5.93
N VAL A 49 -15.76 -15.70 4.92
CA VAL A 49 -16.24 -16.11 3.59
C VAL A 49 -17.04 -17.41 3.73
N ASP A 50 -18.22 -17.41 3.13
CA ASP A 50 -19.06 -18.58 3.01
C ASP A 50 -18.52 -19.45 1.87
N TRP A 51 -17.65 -20.38 2.24
CA TRP A 51 -17.06 -21.33 1.31
C TRP A 51 -18.06 -22.36 0.77
N SER A 52 -19.31 -22.41 1.25
CA SER A 52 -20.35 -23.26 0.64
C SER A 52 -20.84 -22.71 -0.70
N LYS A 53 -20.63 -21.43 -0.98
CA LYS A 53 -21.01 -20.81 -2.26
C LYS A 53 -20.10 -21.32 -3.39
N ASN A 54 -20.72 -21.65 -4.53
CA ASN A 54 -20.01 -22.04 -5.75
C ASN A 54 -19.20 -20.89 -6.33
N ASP A 55 -19.67 -19.65 -6.15
CA ASP A 55 -18.94 -18.46 -6.57
C ASP A 55 -18.71 -17.52 -5.38
N ILE A 56 -17.53 -17.65 -4.78
CA ILE A 56 -17.06 -16.78 -3.69
C ILE A 56 -16.70 -15.36 -4.17
N SER A 57 -16.70 -15.15 -5.48
CA SER A 57 -16.37 -13.88 -6.14
C SER A 57 -17.59 -13.07 -6.54
N THR A 58 -18.83 -13.52 -6.29
CA THR A 58 -20.05 -12.77 -6.72
C THR A 58 -21.23 -12.71 -5.75
N TYR A 59 -21.11 -13.14 -4.49
CA TYR A 59 -22.22 -13.05 -3.52
C TYR A 59 -22.20 -11.80 -2.64
N LYS A 60 -23.38 -11.35 -2.19
CA LYS A 60 -23.54 -10.04 -1.54
C LYS A 60 -23.23 -10.07 -0.05
N THR A 61 -22.53 -9.03 0.41
CA THR A 61 -22.44 -8.66 1.84
C THR A 61 -22.56 -7.14 1.99
N ALA A 62 -23.04 -6.67 3.15
CA ALA A 62 -23.12 -5.23 3.42
C ALA A 62 -21.73 -4.57 3.57
N LEU A 63 -20.70 -5.36 3.88
CA LEU A 63 -19.34 -4.85 4.14
C LEU A 63 -18.56 -4.59 2.84
N THR A 64 -18.84 -5.35 1.77
CA THR A 64 -18.21 -5.17 0.45
C THR A 64 -18.38 -3.73 -0.10
N PRO A 65 -19.59 -3.15 -0.21
CA PRO A 65 -19.78 -1.76 -0.65
C PRO A 65 -19.09 -0.73 0.23
N PHE A 66 -19.12 -0.94 1.55
CA PHE A 66 -18.46 -0.05 2.50
C PHE A 66 -16.94 0.03 2.23
N LEU A 67 -16.28 -1.10 2.02
CA LEU A 67 -14.83 -1.12 1.77
C LEU A 67 -14.45 -0.51 0.43
N VAL A 68 -15.22 -0.78 -0.63
CA VAL A 68 -14.98 -0.15 -1.94
C VAL A 68 -15.19 1.36 -1.85
N GLY A 69 -16.24 1.81 -1.15
CA GLY A 69 -16.50 3.23 -0.92
C GLY A 69 -15.41 3.92 -0.10
N LEU A 70 -14.92 3.25 0.96
CA LEU A 70 -13.84 3.74 1.80
C LEU A 70 -12.53 3.87 1.00
N GLU A 71 -12.17 2.86 0.21
CA GLU A 71 -11.00 2.89 -0.67
C GLU A 71 -11.10 4.00 -1.72
N LEU A 72 -12.25 4.16 -2.37
CA LEU A 72 -12.48 5.23 -3.33
C LEU A 72 -12.35 6.62 -2.68
N GLY A 73 -12.95 6.81 -1.50
CA GLY A 73 -12.88 8.07 -0.76
C GLY A 73 -11.45 8.43 -0.37
N TYR A 74 -10.71 7.47 0.19
CA TYR A 74 -9.31 7.64 0.52
C TYR A 74 -8.45 7.97 -0.71
N LEU A 75 -8.54 7.21 -1.79
CA LEU A 75 -7.74 7.44 -2.99
C LEU A 75 -8.03 8.80 -3.64
N THR A 76 -9.29 9.24 -3.60
CA THR A 76 -9.68 10.58 -4.06
C THR A 76 -9.02 11.66 -3.20
N GLN A 77 -9.07 11.51 -1.87
CA GLN A 77 -8.38 12.41 -0.94
C GLN A 77 -6.87 12.41 -1.18
N ASP A 78 -6.22 11.25 -1.28
CA ASP A 78 -4.77 11.12 -1.46
C ASP A 78 -4.31 11.70 -2.81
N THR A 79 -5.14 11.55 -3.86
CA THR A 79 -4.92 12.18 -5.16
C THR A 79 -5.01 13.70 -5.10
N ALA A 80 -6.01 14.24 -4.40
CA ALA A 80 -6.11 15.68 -4.18
C ALA A 80 -4.89 16.23 -3.41
N PHE A 81 -4.39 15.47 -2.44
CA PHE A 81 -3.16 15.80 -1.72
C PHE A 81 -1.92 15.79 -2.62
N GLU A 82 -1.78 14.83 -3.52
CA GLU A 82 -0.71 14.78 -4.51
C GLU A 82 -0.74 15.99 -5.46
N PHE A 83 -1.93 16.41 -5.93
CA PHE A 83 -2.08 17.62 -6.74
C PHE A 83 -1.72 18.89 -5.96
N TYR A 84 -2.20 19.02 -4.72
CA TYR A 84 -1.83 20.14 -3.86
C TYR A 84 -0.33 20.19 -3.61
N GLN A 85 0.28 19.03 -3.36
CA GLN A 85 1.70 18.92 -3.10
C GLN A 85 2.52 19.41 -4.31
N ARG A 86 2.14 19.01 -5.52
CA ARG A 86 2.78 19.47 -6.76
C ARG A 86 2.65 20.97 -6.92
N ALA A 87 1.45 21.51 -6.73
CA ALA A 87 1.19 22.94 -6.89
C ALA A 87 1.94 23.81 -5.86
N LYS A 88 1.99 23.37 -4.60
CA LYS A 88 2.56 24.16 -3.50
C LYS A 88 4.07 23.96 -3.31
N PHE A 89 4.55 22.74 -3.49
CA PHE A 89 5.93 22.35 -3.16
C PHE A 89 6.76 21.94 -4.37
N GLY A 90 6.17 21.84 -5.57
CA GLY A 90 6.90 21.49 -6.80
C GLY A 90 7.40 20.04 -6.83
N VAL A 91 6.85 19.17 -5.99
CA VAL A 91 7.25 17.77 -5.86
C VAL A 91 6.06 16.85 -6.08
N GLY A 92 6.29 15.71 -6.73
CA GLY A 92 5.26 14.70 -6.98
C GLY A 92 5.80 13.53 -7.80
N SER A 93 5.01 12.47 -7.90
CA SER A 93 5.36 11.25 -8.63
C SER A 93 4.27 10.89 -9.65
N ASN A 94 4.60 10.92 -10.94
CA ASN A 94 3.67 10.51 -12.00
C ASN A 94 3.28 9.05 -11.88
N LEU A 95 4.15 8.20 -11.32
CA LEU A 95 3.85 6.81 -11.05
C LEU A 95 2.75 6.68 -9.97
N ILE A 96 2.81 7.49 -8.92
CA ILE A 96 1.78 7.51 -7.85
C ILE A 96 0.46 8.06 -8.41
N LEU A 97 0.51 9.14 -9.19
CA LEU A 97 -0.69 9.71 -9.78
C LEU A 97 -1.38 8.70 -10.73
N PHE A 98 -0.60 8.04 -11.60
CA PHE A 98 -1.13 6.99 -12.47
C PHE A 98 -1.70 5.81 -11.67
N HIS A 99 -1.06 5.44 -10.55
CA HIS A 99 -1.58 4.43 -9.64
C HIS A 99 -2.97 4.83 -9.13
N HIS A 100 -3.08 6.03 -8.57
CA HIS A 100 -4.33 6.47 -7.94
C HIS A 100 -5.46 6.57 -8.95
N VAL A 101 -5.20 7.14 -10.13
CA VAL A 101 -6.21 7.22 -11.21
C VAL A 101 -6.67 5.82 -11.63
N SER A 102 -5.74 4.87 -11.78
CA SER A 102 -6.08 3.49 -12.15
C SER A 102 -6.97 2.81 -11.09
N VAL A 103 -6.65 2.99 -9.81
CA VAL A 103 -7.44 2.39 -8.72
C VAL A 103 -8.77 3.13 -8.51
N ILE A 104 -8.84 4.45 -8.71
CA ILE A 104 -10.10 5.22 -8.69
C ILE A 104 -11.04 4.72 -9.79
N LEU A 105 -10.56 4.62 -11.04
CA LEU A 105 -11.36 4.13 -12.16
C LEU A 105 -11.85 2.70 -11.91
N GLY A 106 -10.97 1.85 -11.38
CA GLY A 106 -11.33 0.51 -10.92
C GLY A 106 -12.43 0.52 -9.87
N SER A 107 -12.27 1.34 -8.82
CA SER A 107 -13.19 1.43 -7.68
C SER A 107 -14.56 1.99 -8.06
N VAL A 108 -14.60 3.02 -8.91
CA VAL A 108 -15.87 3.55 -9.48
C VAL A 108 -16.57 2.46 -10.28
N TYR A 109 -15.83 1.72 -11.10
CA TYR A 109 -16.39 0.61 -11.84
C TYR A 109 -16.86 -0.53 -10.92
N TYR A 110 -16.14 -0.83 -9.84
CA TYR A 110 -16.61 -1.78 -8.81
C TYR A 110 -17.91 -1.31 -8.17
N LEU A 111 -18.01 -0.04 -7.77
CA LEU A 111 -19.26 0.51 -7.22
C LEU A 111 -20.42 0.41 -8.21
N TYR A 112 -20.17 0.66 -9.49
CA TYR A 112 -21.16 0.44 -10.54
C TYR A 112 -21.51 -1.06 -10.66
N ALA A 113 -20.53 -1.95 -10.67
CA ALA A 113 -20.79 -3.38 -10.77
C ALA A 113 -21.46 -3.98 -9.53
N LEU A 114 -21.31 -3.37 -8.34
CA LEU A 114 -22.08 -3.70 -7.14
C LEU A 114 -23.59 -3.61 -7.36
N THR A 115 -24.03 -2.77 -8.31
CA THR A 115 -25.45 -2.61 -8.67
C THR A 115 -25.92 -3.66 -9.69
N ILE A 116 -25.01 -4.38 -10.35
CA ILE A 116 -25.32 -5.37 -11.40
C ILE A 116 -24.98 -6.80 -10.93
N ASN A 117 -23.69 -7.15 -10.84
CA ASN A 117 -23.20 -8.53 -10.61
C ASN A 117 -22.41 -8.71 -9.30
N ASN A 118 -22.19 -7.64 -8.53
CA ASN A 118 -21.59 -7.56 -7.17
C ASN A 118 -20.31 -8.37 -6.91
N PRO A 119 -19.10 -7.77 -6.92
CA PRO A 119 -17.88 -8.45 -6.44
C PRO A 119 -18.07 -9.05 -5.03
N GLY A 120 -17.77 -10.33 -4.91
CA GLY A 120 -17.92 -11.11 -3.70
C GLY A 120 -16.91 -10.74 -2.62
N PRO A 121 -17.20 -11.09 -1.36
CA PRO A 121 -16.39 -10.69 -0.21
C PRO A 121 -14.99 -11.32 -0.21
N TYR A 122 -14.78 -12.48 -0.84
CA TYR A 122 -13.44 -13.05 -0.97
C TYR A 122 -12.54 -12.15 -1.82
N PHE A 123 -13.05 -11.73 -2.98
CA PHE A 123 -12.32 -10.86 -3.90
C PHE A 123 -12.01 -9.50 -3.26
N ILE A 124 -13.00 -8.85 -2.64
CA ILE A 124 -12.80 -7.56 -1.94
C ILE A 124 -11.92 -7.71 -0.70
N GLY A 125 -12.02 -8.81 0.04
CA GLY A 125 -11.14 -9.11 1.16
C GLY A 125 -9.68 -9.21 0.73
N MET A 126 -9.39 -9.92 -0.37
CA MET A 126 -8.04 -10.04 -0.93
C MET A 126 -7.49 -8.70 -1.43
N LEU A 127 -8.32 -7.89 -2.10
CA LEU A 127 -7.91 -6.53 -2.48
C LEU A 127 -7.64 -5.65 -1.25
N SER A 128 -8.49 -5.74 -0.23
CA SER A 128 -8.33 -4.95 1.00
C SER A 128 -7.06 -5.31 1.75
N LEU A 129 -6.62 -6.57 1.71
CA LEU A 129 -5.35 -7.02 2.28
C LEU A 129 -4.12 -6.34 1.67
N MET A 130 -4.19 -5.81 0.45
CA MET A 130 -3.09 -5.04 -0.14
C MET A 130 -2.68 -3.84 0.72
N ASN A 131 -3.60 -3.33 1.54
CA ASN A 131 -3.34 -2.23 2.46
C ASN A 131 -2.43 -2.63 3.64
N MET A 132 -2.24 -3.92 3.92
CA MET A 132 -1.47 -4.40 5.09
C MET A 132 -0.01 -3.93 5.11
N SER A 133 0.60 -3.71 3.94
CA SER A 133 1.97 -3.21 3.85
C SER A 133 2.10 -1.71 4.14
N THR A 134 1.01 -0.94 4.04
CA THR A 134 1.01 0.53 4.09
C THR A 134 1.37 1.08 5.47
N PRO A 135 0.84 0.57 6.60
CA PRO A 135 1.28 1.02 7.93
C PRO A 135 2.77 0.80 8.17
N ILE A 136 3.31 -0.34 7.70
CA ILE A 136 4.75 -0.65 7.82
C ILE A 136 5.58 0.34 6.99
N LEU A 137 5.14 0.65 5.77
CA LEU A 137 5.78 1.64 4.89
C LEU A 137 5.79 3.04 5.53
N HIS A 138 4.70 3.46 6.16
CA HIS A 138 4.62 4.77 6.82
C HIS A 138 5.43 4.82 8.11
N PHE A 139 5.40 3.76 8.91
CA PHE A 139 6.25 3.65 10.08
C PHE A 139 7.74 3.74 9.71
N ARG A 140 8.16 3.02 8.66
CA ARG A 140 9.50 3.13 8.08
C ARG A 140 9.85 4.56 7.69
N TRP A 141 8.93 5.27 7.01
CA TRP A 141 9.14 6.64 6.59
C TRP A 141 9.32 7.59 7.80
N ILE A 142 8.51 7.44 8.85
CA ILE A 142 8.60 8.26 10.08
C ILE A 142 9.97 8.07 10.75
N LEU A 143 10.43 6.82 10.84
CA LEU A 143 11.74 6.53 11.42
C LEU A 143 12.89 7.12 10.58
N GLN A 144 12.76 7.09 9.26
CA GLN A 144 13.74 7.69 8.34
C GLN A 144 13.72 9.21 8.38
N SER A 145 12.55 9.84 8.55
CA SER A 145 12.44 11.30 8.67
C SER A 145 13.05 11.86 9.94
N ASN A 146 13.17 11.03 10.99
CA ASN A 146 13.70 11.40 12.31
C ASN A 146 15.24 11.31 12.44
N GLY A 147 15.99 10.84 11.42
CA GLY A 147 17.45 11.02 11.36
C GLY A 147 18.29 9.84 10.87
N ARG A 148 19.61 10.07 10.77
CA ARG A 148 20.62 9.16 10.19
C ARG A 148 20.92 7.91 11.04
N THR A 149 20.65 7.93 12.34
CA THR A 149 20.92 6.82 13.28
C THR A 149 20.16 5.53 12.93
N PHE A 150 19.08 5.63 12.16
CA PHE A 150 18.31 4.48 11.73
C PHE A 150 18.98 3.70 10.56
N VAL A 151 19.83 4.36 9.77
CA VAL A 151 20.32 3.87 8.46
C VAL A 151 21.11 2.56 8.56
N ASN A 152 21.76 2.28 9.69
CA ASN A 152 22.54 1.06 9.94
C ASN A 152 22.08 0.27 11.17
N SER A 153 20.77 0.26 11.46
CA SER A 153 20.21 -0.45 12.62
C SER A 153 19.67 -1.84 12.28
N ARG A 154 19.68 -2.76 13.28
CA ARG A 154 18.94 -4.04 13.21
C ARG A 154 17.44 -3.80 12.98
N LEU A 155 16.89 -2.78 13.62
CA LEU A 155 15.48 -2.39 13.50
C LEU A 155 15.11 -2.01 12.06
N LYS A 156 15.95 -1.22 11.36
CA LYS A 156 15.71 -0.88 9.95
C LYS A 156 15.63 -2.12 9.07
N ARG A 157 16.53 -3.09 9.25
CA ARG A 157 16.51 -4.33 8.47
C ARG A 157 15.29 -5.16 8.77
N PHE A 158 14.89 -5.25 10.03
CA PHE A 158 13.64 -5.92 10.41
C PHE A 158 12.44 -5.27 9.69
N ILE A 159 12.33 -3.94 9.73
CA ILE A 159 11.24 -3.20 9.09
C ILE A 159 11.28 -3.34 7.56
N ASP A 160 12.46 -3.21 6.93
CA ASP A 160 12.60 -3.38 5.48
C ASP A 160 12.25 -4.80 5.05
N THR A 161 12.62 -5.81 5.84
CA THR A 161 12.30 -7.23 5.57
C THR A 161 10.81 -7.49 5.77
N ALA A 162 10.23 -7.01 6.88
CA ALA A 162 8.80 -7.11 7.15
C ALA A 162 7.97 -6.44 6.04
N LEU A 163 8.39 -5.24 5.60
CA LEU A 163 7.75 -4.54 4.49
C LEU A 163 7.84 -5.35 3.19
N MET A 164 9.02 -5.85 2.82
CA MET A 164 9.22 -6.64 1.60
C MET A 164 8.36 -7.91 1.60
N VAL A 165 8.39 -8.67 2.69
CA VAL A 165 7.63 -9.93 2.83
C VAL A 165 6.12 -9.65 2.81
N THR A 166 5.67 -8.67 3.61
CA THR A 166 4.25 -8.30 3.68
C THR A 166 3.75 -7.83 2.32
N TYR A 167 4.50 -6.94 1.65
CA TYR A 167 4.15 -6.41 0.33
C TYR A 167 4.04 -7.54 -0.70
N PHE A 168 5.02 -8.45 -0.75
CA PHE A 168 4.97 -9.62 -1.62
C PHE A 168 3.71 -10.45 -1.36
N TRP A 169 3.48 -10.79 -0.08
CA TRP A 169 2.39 -11.65 0.32
C TRP A 169 1.02 -11.07 -0.04
N CYS A 170 0.76 -9.80 0.30
CA CYS A 170 -0.57 -9.23 0.12
C CYS A 170 -0.83 -8.65 -1.28
N ARG A 171 0.20 -8.25 -2.04
CA ARG A 171 0.02 -7.55 -3.33
C ARG A 171 0.42 -8.37 -4.56
N ILE A 172 1.22 -9.42 -4.40
CA ILE A 172 1.67 -10.28 -5.49
C ILE A 172 1.12 -11.68 -5.30
N PHE A 173 1.55 -12.37 -4.23
CA PHE A 173 1.13 -13.73 -3.95
C PHE A 173 -0.38 -13.81 -3.71
N GLY A 174 -0.96 -12.88 -2.95
CA GLY A 174 -2.39 -12.82 -2.70
C GLY A 174 -3.22 -12.70 -3.98
N ASN A 175 -2.76 -11.93 -4.98
CA ASN A 175 -3.45 -11.84 -6.28
C ASN A 175 -3.45 -13.16 -7.03
N TRP A 176 -2.31 -13.86 -7.05
CA TRP A 176 -2.24 -15.18 -7.66
C TRP A 176 -3.11 -16.19 -6.92
N TRP A 177 -3.02 -16.22 -5.59
CA TRP A 177 -3.81 -17.10 -4.73
C TRP A 177 -5.31 -16.89 -4.91
N MET A 178 -5.73 -15.63 -5.05
CA MET A 178 -7.12 -15.28 -5.33
C MET A 178 -7.60 -15.92 -6.65
N GLY A 179 -6.80 -15.85 -7.72
CA GLY A 179 -7.12 -16.51 -8.99
C GLY A 179 -7.21 -18.04 -8.87
N VAL A 180 -6.32 -18.65 -8.08
CA VAL A 180 -6.35 -20.11 -7.80
C VAL A 180 -7.62 -20.51 -7.06
N ALA A 181 -7.98 -19.79 -5.99
CA ALA A 181 -9.16 -20.12 -5.19
C ALA A 181 -10.47 -19.95 -5.97
N ILE A 182 -10.58 -18.87 -6.75
CA ILE A 182 -11.75 -18.63 -7.62
C ILE A 182 -11.80 -19.68 -8.73
N GLY A 183 -10.66 -19.99 -9.37
CA GLY A 183 -10.59 -21.01 -10.40
C GLY A 183 -11.03 -22.38 -9.91
N ALA A 184 -10.51 -22.80 -8.75
CA ALA A 184 -10.90 -24.06 -8.13
C ALA A 184 -12.40 -24.14 -7.81
N LYS A 185 -13.01 -23.04 -7.38
CA LYS A 185 -14.45 -22.96 -7.07
C LYS A 185 -15.34 -23.04 -8.31
N LEU A 186 -14.90 -22.43 -9.40
CA LEU A 186 -15.64 -22.38 -10.66
C LEU A 186 -15.29 -23.55 -11.61
N GLY A 187 -14.38 -24.44 -11.22
CA GLY A 187 -13.91 -25.53 -12.07
C GLY A 187 -13.10 -25.06 -13.30
N MET A 188 -12.45 -23.90 -13.19
CA MET A 188 -11.67 -23.28 -14.27
C MET A 188 -10.20 -23.10 -13.87
N ALA A 189 -9.33 -22.88 -14.85
CA ALA A 189 -7.94 -22.62 -14.56
C ALA A 189 -7.77 -21.23 -13.89
N TRP A 190 -6.75 -21.09 -13.05
CA TRP A 190 -6.50 -19.85 -12.29
C TRP A 190 -6.28 -18.62 -13.19
N TYR A 191 -5.77 -18.81 -14.42
CA TYR A 191 -5.56 -17.74 -15.39
C TYR A 191 -6.84 -17.32 -16.12
N GLU A 192 -7.93 -18.10 -16.00
CA GLU A 192 -9.25 -17.81 -16.61
C GLU A 192 -10.13 -17.00 -15.66
N ALA A 193 -9.94 -17.17 -14.34
CA ALA A 193 -10.70 -16.47 -13.29
C ALA A 193 -10.78 -14.95 -13.46
N PRO A 194 -9.70 -14.21 -13.85
CA PRO A 194 -9.79 -12.77 -14.07
C PRO A 194 -10.72 -12.37 -15.22
N PHE A 195 -10.88 -13.22 -16.23
CA PHE A 195 -11.74 -12.94 -17.39
C PHE A 195 -13.21 -13.24 -17.10
N HIS A 196 -13.50 -14.15 -16.16
CA HIS A 196 -14.85 -14.47 -15.69
C HIS A 196 -15.51 -13.28 -15.00
N ILE A 197 -14.77 -12.57 -14.13
CA ILE A 197 -15.29 -11.43 -13.36
C ILE A 197 -15.62 -10.24 -14.30
N GLY A 198 -14.89 -10.11 -15.41
CA GLY A 198 -15.18 -9.19 -16.50
C GLY A 198 -13.94 -8.44 -17.00
N LYS A 199 -13.90 -8.14 -18.32
CA LYS A 199 -12.71 -7.57 -19.00
C LYS A 199 -12.17 -6.29 -18.35
N LYS A 200 -13.05 -5.39 -17.89
CA LYS A 200 -12.63 -4.15 -17.22
C LYS A 200 -11.92 -4.44 -15.90
N PHE A 201 -12.40 -5.43 -15.13
CA PHE A 201 -11.72 -5.86 -13.91
C PHE A 201 -10.38 -6.51 -14.19
N THR A 202 -10.30 -7.33 -15.24
CA THR A 202 -9.04 -7.91 -15.69
C THR A 202 -8.00 -6.82 -15.97
N ILE A 203 -8.39 -5.77 -16.69
CA ILE A 203 -7.49 -4.66 -17.04
C ILE A 203 -7.01 -3.93 -15.78
N THR A 204 -7.93 -3.54 -14.89
CA THR A 204 -7.55 -2.83 -13.65
C THR A 204 -6.69 -3.70 -12.74
N THR A 205 -7.07 -4.96 -12.50
CA THR A 205 -6.31 -5.88 -11.64
C THR A 205 -4.94 -6.21 -12.22
N THR A 206 -4.83 -6.42 -13.54
CA THR A 206 -3.55 -6.62 -14.23
C THR A 206 -2.66 -5.39 -14.13
N THR A 207 -3.23 -4.20 -14.33
CA THR A 207 -2.50 -2.93 -14.18
C THR A 207 -1.97 -2.78 -12.76
N MET A 208 -2.83 -3.00 -11.75
CA MET A 208 -2.43 -2.97 -10.34
C MET A 208 -1.35 -4.01 -10.03
N PHE A 209 -1.48 -5.23 -10.53
CA PHE A 209 -0.49 -6.30 -10.36
C PHE A 209 0.87 -5.88 -10.92
N PHE A 210 0.92 -5.39 -12.16
CA PHE A 210 2.16 -4.93 -12.78
C PHE A 210 2.81 -3.80 -11.96
N MET A 211 2.02 -2.80 -11.54
CA MET A 211 2.52 -1.71 -10.70
C MET A 211 3.06 -2.22 -9.36
N ASN A 212 2.36 -3.16 -8.71
CA ASN A 212 2.80 -3.78 -7.46
C ASN A 212 4.13 -4.55 -7.66
N VAL A 213 4.30 -5.26 -8.79
CA VAL A 213 5.57 -5.93 -9.11
C VAL A 213 6.70 -4.91 -9.27
N VAL A 214 6.49 -3.82 -10.01
CA VAL A 214 7.48 -2.74 -10.16
C VAL A 214 7.88 -2.15 -8.81
N TRP A 215 6.90 -1.84 -7.96
CA TRP A 215 7.16 -1.32 -6.62
C TRP A 215 7.91 -2.31 -5.73
N TRP A 216 7.55 -3.60 -5.81
CA TRP A 216 8.24 -4.65 -5.06
C TRP A 216 9.70 -4.77 -5.49
N LEU A 217 10.00 -4.69 -6.80
CA LEU A 217 11.38 -4.69 -7.30
C LEU A 217 12.18 -3.46 -6.79
N ILE A 218 11.54 -2.30 -6.70
CA ILE A 218 12.16 -1.10 -6.10
C ILE A 218 12.46 -1.34 -4.62
N LEU A 219 11.52 -1.93 -3.87
CA LEU A 219 11.72 -2.28 -2.46
C LEU A 219 12.81 -3.33 -2.27
N ALA A 220 12.85 -4.37 -3.11
CA ALA A 220 13.88 -5.41 -3.09
C ALA A 220 15.27 -4.82 -3.34
N LYS A 221 15.40 -3.90 -4.31
CA LYS A 221 16.65 -3.17 -4.55
C LYS A 221 17.10 -2.34 -3.35
N GLN A 222 16.16 -1.68 -2.65
CA GLN A 222 16.45 -0.93 -1.43
C GLN A 222 16.87 -1.85 -0.27
N TRP A 223 16.20 -2.99 -0.13
CA TRP A 223 16.52 -4.00 0.87
C TRP A 223 17.92 -4.58 0.65
N LEU A 224 18.26 -4.97 -0.58
CA LEU A 224 19.60 -5.46 -0.95
C LEU A 224 20.69 -4.43 -0.61
N ARG A 225 20.47 -3.14 -0.90
CA ARG A 225 21.39 -2.08 -0.50
C ARG A 225 21.55 -1.99 1.02
N SER A 226 20.46 -2.13 1.77
CA SER A 226 20.48 -2.11 3.24
C SER A 226 21.21 -3.31 3.83
N VAL A 227 21.07 -4.50 3.22
CA VAL A 227 21.78 -5.72 3.65
C VAL A 227 23.28 -5.57 3.34
N ASN A 228 23.61 -5.14 2.12
CA ASN A 228 25.00 -5.00 1.70
C ASN A 228 25.77 -3.97 2.53
N SER A 229 25.14 -2.83 2.85
CA SER A 229 25.78 -1.81 3.70
C SER A 229 26.01 -2.29 5.14
N PHE A 230 25.26 -3.26 5.63
CA PHE A 230 25.43 -3.77 6.99
C PHE A 230 26.53 -4.84 7.09
N TYR A 231 26.55 -5.77 6.13
CA TYR A 231 27.47 -6.91 6.18
C TYR A 231 28.80 -6.66 5.47
N PHE A 232 28.83 -5.82 4.43
CA PHE A 232 29.99 -5.69 3.54
C PHE A 232 30.66 -4.31 3.57
N THR A 233 30.13 -3.33 4.30
CA THR A 233 30.86 -2.08 4.53
C THR A 233 31.97 -2.33 5.56
N LYS A 234 33.20 -2.59 5.08
CA LYS A 234 34.40 -2.67 5.91
C LYS A 234 34.42 -1.47 6.86
N LYS A 235 34.51 -1.72 8.17
CA LYS A 235 35.02 -0.71 9.10
C LYS A 235 36.40 -0.33 8.59
N VAL A 236 36.55 0.89 8.09
CA VAL A 236 37.88 1.49 7.93
C VAL A 236 38.38 1.64 9.36
N THR A 237 39.13 0.63 9.83
CA THR A 237 39.96 0.76 11.02
C THR A 237 40.89 1.92 10.75
N LYS A 238 40.62 3.06 11.39
CA LYS A 238 41.63 4.11 11.54
C LYS A 238 42.86 3.42 12.10
N LYS A 239 43.93 3.33 11.31
CA LYS A 239 45.27 3.18 11.86
C LYS A 239 45.48 4.39 12.76
N SER A 240 45.59 4.15 14.06
CA SER A 240 46.27 5.06 14.97
C SER A 240 47.75 4.99 14.62
N GLU A 241 48.23 6.00 13.91
CA GLU A 241 49.64 6.40 13.90
C GLU A 241 49.78 7.58 14.85
#